data_AF-A0A177GFD0-F1
#
_entry.id   AF-A0A177GFD0-F1
#
_cell.length_a   1.000
_cell.length_b   1.000
_cell.length_c   1.000
_cell.angle_alpha   90.00
_cell.angle_beta   90.00
_cell.angle_gamma   90.00
#
_symmetry.space_group_name_H-M   'P 1'
#
loop_
_entity.id
_entity.type
_entity.pdbx_description
1 polymer ?
#
loop_
_entity_poly.entity_id
_entity_poly.type
_entity_poly.pdbx_seq_one_letter_code
_entity_poly.pdbx_strand_id
1 'polypeptide(L)'
;MSETIETPTTQFLAAHGVAYTMHDYEYVSDPGKIGLHAAAGIGIDNEKVFKTLMVEIDKKQVVCAVIPVHQKMNLKKVAALFGGKNARMLGAEKAEALTGFQVGGISPFGSPHAGAGGV
;
A
#
# COMPACT_ATOMS: atom_id res chain seq x y z
N MET A 1 18.57 20.60 9.84
CA MET A 1 17.09 20.62 9.72
C MET A 1 16.77 19.62 8.64
N SER A 2 16.27 18.44 9.00
CA SER A 2 15.94 17.40 8.02
C SER A 2 14.74 17.88 7.22
N GLU A 3 14.91 18.03 5.91
CA GLU A 3 13.86 18.43 4.99
C GLU A 3 12.76 17.37 5.05
N THR A 4 11.56 17.76 5.52
CA THR A 4 10.43 16.84 5.58
C THR A 4 9.78 16.82 4.21
N ILE A 5 9.98 15.75 3.45
CA ILE A 5 9.30 15.56 2.17
C ILE A 5 7.80 15.43 2.45
N GLU A 6 7.03 16.42 1.99
CA GLU A 6 5.58 16.38 2.10
C GLU A 6 4.99 15.50 1.00
N THR A 7 4.21 14.50 1.42
CA THR A 7 3.47 13.60 0.55
C THR A 7 1.99 13.64 0.93
N PRO A 8 1.07 13.18 0.08
CA PRO A 8 -0.34 13.05 0.45
C PRO A 8 -0.54 12.23 1.74
N THR A 9 0.34 11.25 2.00
CA THR A 9 0.36 10.45 3.24
C THR A 9 0.67 11.32 4.47
N THR A 10 1.77 12.08 4.44
CA THR A 10 2.19 12.88 5.61
C THR A 10 1.20 13.99 5.88
N GLN A 11 0.62 14.59 4.84
CA GLN A 11 -0.45 15.58 4.96
C GLN A 11 -1.72 14.98 5.59
N PHE A 12 -2.14 13.78 5.15
CA PHE A 12 -3.28 13.07 5.74
C PHE A 12 -3.05 12.78 7.23
N LEU A 13 -1.87 12.27 7.60
CA LEU A 13 -1.53 11.94 8.99
C LEU A 13 -1.50 13.19 9.86
N ALA A 14 -0.88 14.28 9.38
CA ALA A 14 -0.83 15.56 10.07
C ALA A 14 -2.24 16.14 10.29
N ALA A 15 -3.10 16.12 9.26
CA ALA A 15 -4.48 16.59 9.36
C ALA A 15 -5.33 15.81 10.37
N HIS A 16 -4.99 14.55 10.64
CA HIS A 16 -5.67 13.70 11.63
C HIS A 16 -4.93 13.62 12.98
N GLY A 17 -3.84 14.38 13.17
CA GLY A 17 -3.08 14.39 14.41
C GLY A 17 -2.39 13.04 14.73
N VAL A 18 -2.12 12.23 13.70
CA VAL A 18 -1.45 10.93 13.87
C VAL A 18 0.05 11.15 13.88
N ALA A 19 0.72 10.80 14.99
CA ALA A 19 2.16 10.87 15.10
C ALA A 19 2.84 9.86 14.15
N TYR A 20 3.89 10.29 13.47
CA TYR A 20 4.69 9.47 12.57
C TYR A 20 6.17 9.88 12.61
N THR A 21 7.03 8.96 12.16
CA THR A 21 8.47 9.20 11.97
C THR A 21 8.84 8.82 10.55
N MET A 22 9.67 9.65 9.91
CA MET A 22 10.21 9.35 8.58
C MET A 22 11.42 8.43 8.69
N HIS A 23 11.49 7.43 7.81
CA HIS A 23 12.62 6.53 7.68
C HIS A 23 13.13 6.57 6.25
N ASP A 24 14.31 7.14 6.07
CA ASP A 24 14.98 7.21 4.76
C ASP A 24 15.86 5.97 4.56
N TYR A 25 15.86 5.45 3.34
CA TYR A 25 16.69 4.31 2.94
C TYR A 25 17.03 4.41 1.45
N GLU A 26 18.09 3.72 1.04
CA GLU A 26 18.48 3.66 -0.38
C GLU A 26 17.46 2.84 -1.18
N TYR A 27 16.91 3.45 -2.24
CA TYR A 27 15.95 2.77 -3.09
C TYR A 27 16.64 1.76 -4.02
N VAL A 28 16.32 0.48 -3.83
CA VAL A 28 16.79 -0.61 -4.70
C VAL A 28 15.63 -1.07 -5.58
N SER A 29 15.78 -0.86 -6.90
CA SER A 29 14.80 -1.31 -7.90
C SER A 29 14.93 -2.82 -8.15
N ASP A 30 14.15 -3.61 -7.40
CA ASP A 30 14.08 -5.07 -7.52
C ASP A 30 12.61 -5.51 -7.53
N PRO A 31 12.01 -5.77 -8.70
CA PRO A 31 10.58 -6.06 -8.83
C PRO A 31 10.12 -7.19 -7.91
N GLY A 32 9.15 -6.88 -7.05
CA GLY A 32 8.61 -7.83 -6.08
C GLY A 32 9.39 -7.93 -4.77
N LYS A 33 10.54 -7.26 -4.63
CA LYS A 33 11.38 -7.22 -3.42
C LYS A 33 11.66 -5.81 -2.90
N ILE A 34 11.17 -4.77 -3.55
CA ILE A 34 11.30 -3.36 -3.13
C ILE A 34 11.09 -3.19 -1.61
N GLY A 35 9.99 -3.72 -1.08
CA GLY A 35 9.70 -3.56 0.34
C GLY A 35 10.60 -4.40 1.28
N LEU A 36 11.20 -5.50 0.79
CA LEU A 36 12.20 -6.25 1.57
C LEU A 36 13.51 -5.46 1.68
N HIS A 37 13.91 -4.80 0.58
CA HIS A 37 15.05 -3.88 0.59
C HIS A 37 14.79 -2.67 1.51
N ALA A 38 13.56 -2.15 1.52
CA ALA A 38 13.16 -1.11 2.46
C ALA A 38 13.31 -1.55 3.92
N ALA A 39 12.79 -2.73 4.28
CA ALA A 39 12.90 -3.27 5.63
C ALA A 39 14.37 -3.45 6.07
N ALA A 40 15.21 -3.99 5.18
CA ALA A 40 16.64 -4.12 5.43
C ALA A 40 17.33 -2.75 5.59
N GLY A 41 17.00 -1.77 4.73
CA GLY A 41 17.60 -0.43 4.74
C GLY A 41 17.29 0.36 6.01
N ILE A 42 16.13 0.13 6.63
CA ILE A 42 15.73 0.79 7.88
C ILE A 42 15.98 -0.06 9.14
N GLY A 43 16.49 -1.29 8.97
CA GLY A 43 16.78 -2.21 10.08
C GLY A 43 15.54 -2.71 10.83
N ILE A 44 14.38 -2.78 10.17
CA ILE A 44 13.13 -3.25 10.77
C ILE A 44 12.80 -4.66 10.26
N ASP A 45 12.24 -5.49 11.14
CA ASP A 45 11.79 -6.84 10.80
C ASP A 45 10.72 -6.83 9.69
N ASN A 46 10.83 -7.78 8.75
CA ASN A 46 9.89 -7.94 7.63
C ASN A 46 8.43 -8.19 8.06
N GLU A 47 8.16 -8.57 9.30
CA GLU A 47 6.82 -8.70 9.86
C GLU A 47 6.20 -7.35 10.23
N LYS A 48 7.03 -6.33 10.47
CA LYS A 48 6.61 -4.98 10.88
C LYS A 48 6.61 -3.98 9.73
N VAL A 49 7.14 -4.36 8.56
CA VAL A 49 7.05 -3.59 7.32
C VAL A 49 5.93 -4.15 6.47
N PHE A 50 5.07 -3.27 5.98
CA PHE A 50 3.88 -3.63 5.22
C PHE A 50 3.95 -3.09 3.80
N LYS A 51 3.24 -3.76 2.89
CA LYS A 51 2.99 -3.29 1.53
C LYS A 51 1.51 -3.13 1.27
N THR A 52 1.18 -2.14 0.48
CA THR A 52 -0.19 -1.83 0.05
C THR A 52 -0.44 -2.42 -1.32
N LEU A 53 -1.53 -3.16 -1.48
CA LEU A 53 -1.91 -3.84 -2.70
C LEU A 53 -3.34 -3.48 -3.08
N MET A 54 -3.56 -3.06 -4.33
CA MET A 54 -4.89 -2.81 -4.87
C MET A 54 -5.40 -4.07 -5.56
N VAL A 55 -6.60 -4.50 -5.21
CA VAL A 55 -7.21 -5.74 -5.69
C VAL A 55 -8.55 -5.45 -6.31
N GLU A 56 -8.80 -6.01 -7.49
CA GLU A 56 -10.09 -5.97 -8.15
C GLU A 56 -10.84 -7.29 -7.93
N ILE A 57 -12.07 -7.22 -7.47
CA ILE A 57 -12.96 -8.34 -7.16
C ILE A 57 -14.10 -8.34 -8.18
N ASP A 58 -14.25 -9.46 -8.89
CA ASP A 58 -15.25 -9.69 -9.95
C ASP A 58 -15.38 -8.56 -11.00
N LYS A 59 -14.31 -7.76 -11.20
CA LYS A 59 -14.28 -6.56 -12.05
C LYS A 59 -15.27 -5.45 -11.65
N LYS A 60 -15.78 -5.48 -10.42
CA LYS A 60 -16.83 -4.55 -9.94
C LYS A 60 -16.41 -3.76 -8.72
N GLN A 61 -15.65 -4.38 -7.83
CA GLN A 61 -15.19 -3.77 -6.59
C GLN A 61 -13.67 -3.70 -6.59
N VAL A 62 -13.13 -2.61 -6.07
CA VAL A 62 -11.70 -2.48 -5.79
C VAL A 62 -11.52 -2.36 -4.29
N VAL A 63 -10.57 -3.10 -3.74
CA VAL A 63 -10.21 -3.06 -2.32
C VAL A 63 -8.72 -2.78 -2.16
N CYS A 64 -8.38 -2.09 -1.08
CA CYS A 64 -7.01 -1.91 -0.62
C CYS A 64 -6.69 -2.99 0.41
N ALA A 65 -5.57 -3.69 0.23
CA ALA A 65 -5.08 -4.70 1.16
C ALA A 65 -3.68 -4.32 1.66
N VAL A 66 -3.52 -4.30 2.98
CA VAL A 66 -2.24 -4.05 3.65
C VAL A 66 -1.76 -5.36 4.26
N ILE A 67 -0.61 -5.86 3.81
CA ILE A 67 -0.06 -7.13 4.27
C ILE A 67 1.43 -7.00 4.60
N PRO A 68 1.99 -7.85 5.48
CA PRO A 68 3.42 -7.86 5.75
C PRO A 68 4.23 -8.07 4.47
N VAL A 69 5.39 -7.43 4.38
CA VAL A 69 6.12 -7.28 3.13
C VAL A 69 6.63 -8.62 2.57
N HIS A 70 6.96 -9.55 3.46
CA HIS A 70 7.41 -10.91 3.12
C HIS A 70 6.26 -11.84 2.67
N GLN A 71 5.00 -11.49 2.93
CA GLN A 71 3.87 -12.35 2.60
C GLN A 71 3.38 -12.18 1.17
N LYS A 72 2.70 -13.21 0.67
CA LYS A 72 1.95 -13.18 -0.58
C LYS A 72 0.47 -13.24 -0.28
N MET A 73 -0.30 -12.39 -0.95
CA MET A 73 -1.75 -12.34 -0.78
C MET A 73 -2.42 -13.54 -1.45
N ASN A 74 -3.35 -14.17 -0.73
CA ASN A 74 -4.20 -15.21 -1.31
C ASN A 74 -5.46 -14.58 -1.91
N LEU A 75 -5.45 -14.38 -3.23
CA LEU A 75 -6.56 -13.74 -3.95
C LEU A 75 -7.90 -14.49 -3.81
N LYS A 76 -7.89 -15.82 -3.67
CA LYS A 76 -9.14 -16.58 -3.44
C LYS A 76 -9.77 -16.23 -2.09
N LYS A 77 -8.94 -16.09 -1.05
CA LYS A 77 -9.41 -15.67 0.29
C LYS A 77 -9.92 -14.23 0.27
N VAL A 78 -9.25 -13.33 -0.46
CA VAL A 78 -9.71 -11.94 -0.62
C VAL A 78 -11.06 -11.91 -1.32
N ALA A 79 -11.23 -12.62 -2.44
CA ALA A 79 -12.52 -12.71 -3.13
C ALA A 79 -13.61 -13.18 -2.17
N ALA A 80 -13.38 -14.28 -1.45
CA ALA A 80 -14.33 -14.84 -0.50
C ALA A 80 -14.68 -13.87 0.64
N LEU A 81 -13.71 -13.13 1.18
CA LEU A 81 -13.90 -12.16 2.27
C LEU A 81 -14.88 -11.04 1.88
N PHE A 82 -14.85 -10.62 0.62
CA PHE A 82 -15.74 -9.58 0.08
C PHE A 82 -16.92 -10.15 -0.72
N GLY A 83 -17.25 -11.44 -0.54
CA GLY A 83 -18.41 -12.08 -1.19
C GLY A 83 -18.30 -12.28 -2.70
N GLY A 84 -17.11 -12.12 -3.27
CA GLY A 84 -16.82 -12.30 -4.69
C GLY A 84 -16.36 -13.71 -5.06
N LYS A 85 -16.39 -14.02 -6.35
CA LYS A 85 -15.96 -15.30 -6.91
C LYS A 85 -14.51 -15.30 -7.35
N ASN A 86 -14.02 -14.16 -7.87
CA ASN A 86 -12.68 -13.99 -8.38
C ASN A 86 -12.07 -12.67 -7.88
N ALA A 87 -10.78 -12.69 -7.58
CA ALA A 87 -9.99 -11.50 -7.33
C ALA A 87 -8.70 -11.52 -8.13
N ARG A 88 -8.25 -10.35 -8.56
CA ARG A 88 -6.99 -10.14 -9.28
C ARG A 88 -6.30 -8.88 -8.78
N MET A 89 -4.99 -8.84 -8.92
CA MET A 89 -4.25 -7.59 -8.72
C MET A 89 -4.76 -6.54 -9.71
N LEU A 90 -4.98 -5.32 -9.22
CA LEU A 90 -5.31 -4.20 -10.07
C LEU A 90 -4.09 -3.85 -10.95
N GLY A 91 -4.33 -3.56 -12.23
CA GLY A 91 -3.25 -3.13 -13.12
C GLY A 91 -2.64 -1.79 -12.67
N ALA A 92 -1.34 -1.60 -12.94
CA ALA A 92 -0.58 -0.44 -12.48
C ALA A 92 -1.27 0.89 -12.81
N GLU A 93 -1.55 1.15 -14.09
CA GLU A 93 -2.21 2.38 -14.54
C GLU A 93 -3.51 2.70 -13.78
N LYS A 94 -4.38 1.69 -13.61
CA LYS A 94 -5.64 1.84 -12.88
C LYS A 94 -5.42 2.05 -11.38
N ALA A 95 -4.40 1.41 -10.79
CA ALA A 95 -4.05 1.61 -9.40
C ALA A 95 -3.53 3.03 -9.15
N GLU A 96 -2.66 3.54 -10.02
CA GLU A 96 -2.13 4.89 -9.91
C GLU A 96 -3.22 5.95 -10.11
N ALA A 97 -4.07 5.78 -11.13
CA ALA A 97 -5.18 6.68 -11.39
C ALA A 97 -6.19 6.75 -10.21
N LEU A 98 -6.50 5.61 -9.58
CA LEU A 98 -7.43 5.59 -8.44
C LEU A 98 -6.79 6.15 -7.17
N THR A 99 -5.53 5.83 -6.91
CA THR A 99 -4.89 6.12 -5.62
C THR A 99 -4.15 7.46 -5.60
N GLY A 100 -3.77 8.01 -6.76
CA GLY A 100 -2.87 9.15 -6.87
C GLY A 100 -1.41 8.84 -6.49
N PHE A 101 -1.08 7.58 -6.20
CA PHE A 101 0.27 7.12 -5.87
C PHE A 101 0.85 6.27 -7.00
N GLN A 102 2.18 6.27 -7.15
CA GLN A 102 2.86 5.38 -8.09
C GLN A 102 3.01 3.95 -7.55
N VAL A 103 3.00 2.96 -8.42
CA VAL A 103 3.28 1.56 -8.05
C VAL A 103 4.69 1.47 -7.45
N GLY A 104 4.80 0.74 -6.33
CA GLY A 104 6.02 0.69 -5.52
C GLY A 104 6.00 1.68 -4.33
N GLY A 105 5.13 2.69 -4.37
CA GLY A 105 4.96 3.69 -3.32
C GLY A 105 3.50 3.95 -2.91
N ILE A 106 2.57 3.04 -3.23
CA ILE A 106 1.16 3.18 -2.85
C ILE A 106 1.02 3.14 -1.32
N SER A 107 0.47 4.21 -0.76
CA SER A 107 0.17 4.33 0.67
C SER A 107 -1.26 3.87 0.97
N PRO A 108 -1.52 3.28 2.15
CA PRO A 108 -2.88 3.03 2.61
C PRO A 108 -3.56 4.30 3.14
N PHE A 109 -2.83 5.41 3.26
CA PHE A 109 -3.33 6.69 3.78
C PHE A 109 -3.26 7.78 2.73
N GLY A 110 -4.16 8.77 2.81
CA GLY A 110 -4.12 9.94 1.94
C GLY A 110 -4.47 9.68 0.47
N SER A 111 -4.92 8.46 0.12
CA SER A 111 -5.46 8.17 -1.20
C SER A 111 -6.89 8.73 -1.30
N PRO A 112 -7.20 9.56 -2.31
CA PRO A 112 -8.49 10.23 -2.44
C PRO A 112 -9.67 9.25 -2.65
N HIS A 113 -9.40 8.00 -3.07
CA HIS A 113 -10.42 6.98 -3.32
C HIS A 113 -10.23 5.69 -2.50
N ALA A 114 -9.33 5.65 -1.51
CA ALA A 114 -9.08 4.43 -0.72
C ALA A 114 -10.18 4.08 0.29
N GLY A 115 -11.29 4.82 0.36
CA GLY A 115 -12.36 4.61 1.32
C GLY A 115 -13.75 4.86 0.75
N ALA A 116 -14.31 3.89 0.02
CA ALA A 116 -15.76 3.80 -0.21
C ALA A 116 -16.32 2.39 0.09
N GLY A 117 -15.50 1.51 0.70
CA GLY A 117 -15.94 0.22 1.23
C GLY A 117 -15.85 0.27 2.75
N GLY A 118 -16.96 0.64 3.40
CA GLY A 118 -17.08 0.55 4.84
C GLY A 118 -16.80 -0.88 5.32
N VAL A 119 -16.15 -0.97 6.47
CA VAL A 119 -16.39 -2.07 7.42
C VAL A 119 -17.83 -1.98 7.93
#